data_AF-A0A9D6DA79-F1
#
_entry.id   AF-A0A9D6DA79-F1
#
_cell.length_a   1.000
_cell.length_b   1.000
_cell.length_c   1.000
_cell.angle_alpha   90.00
_cell.angle_beta   90.00
_cell.angle_gamma   90.00
#
_symmetry.space_group_name_H-M   'P 1'
#
loop_
_entity.id
_entity.type
_entity.pdbx_description
1 polymer ?
#
loop_
_entity_poly.entity_id
_entity_poly.type
_entity_poly.pdbx_seq_one_letter_code
_entity_poly.pdbx_strand_id
1 'polypeptide(L)'
;MKKILLILLTLVSASALAGLNKWVDADGKVHYSDQPPPANVKATTLRSASSTKDSATESGAAASSAPAAPKTIAEREAELKKAQQAKKEAADKAAQEQAEADAKKDSCASARQNLRALQEGARIMEIGASGERTYLSDEGRRQRMDKAQQDISTYCD
;
A
#
# COMPACT_ATOMS: atom_id res chain seq x y z
N MET A 1 -11.96 67.60 17.85
CA MET A 1 -10.74 67.34 17.06
C MET A 1 -10.22 65.90 17.17
N LYS A 2 -10.21 65.26 18.36
CA LYS A 2 -9.80 63.85 18.55
C LYS A 2 -10.65 62.81 17.79
N LYS A 3 -11.95 63.07 17.59
CA LYS A 3 -12.89 62.15 16.90
C LYS A 3 -12.75 62.16 15.37
N ILE A 4 -12.27 63.26 14.78
CA ILE A 4 -12.05 63.37 13.33
C ILE A 4 -10.76 62.61 12.93
N LEU A 5 -9.75 62.63 13.81
CA LEU A 5 -8.50 61.88 13.61
C LEU A 5 -8.71 60.36 13.65
N LEU A 6 -9.67 59.88 14.45
CA LEU A 6 -10.03 58.46 14.54
C LEU A 6 -10.83 57.95 13.33
N ILE A 7 -11.60 58.82 12.67
CA ILE A 7 -12.36 58.49 11.46
C ILE A 7 -11.46 58.51 10.21
N LEU A 8 -10.38 59.31 10.22
CA LEU A 8 -9.43 59.35 9.10
C LEU A 8 -8.44 58.17 9.12
N LEU A 9 -8.21 57.54 10.29
CA LEU A 9 -7.28 56.41 10.44
C LEU A 9 -7.88 55.06 9.99
N THR A 10 -9.20 54.95 9.83
CA THR A 10 -9.87 53.72 9.37
C THR A 10 -9.99 53.60 7.85
N LEU A 11 -9.61 54.65 7.09
CA LEU A 11 -9.78 54.69 5.64
C LEU A 11 -8.59 54.12 4.84
N VAL A 12 -7.54 53.65 5.51
CA VAL A 12 -6.40 52.94 4.90
C VAL A 12 -6.58 51.43 5.09
N SER A 13 -7.68 50.89 4.58
CA SER A 13 -7.79 49.45 4.30
C SER A 13 -7.60 49.29 2.80
N ALA A 14 -6.33 49.20 2.38
CA ALA A 14 -5.99 48.89 1.00
C ALA A 14 -6.70 47.58 0.60
N SER A 15 -7.53 47.65 -0.43
CA SER A 15 -8.16 46.49 -1.04
C SER A 15 -7.08 45.53 -1.53
N ALA A 16 -6.81 44.48 -0.75
CA ALA A 16 -6.05 43.34 -1.20
C ALA A 16 -6.87 42.66 -2.31
N LEU A 17 -6.55 42.98 -3.56
CA LEU A 17 -7.04 42.25 -4.73
C LEU A 17 -6.36 40.87 -4.72
N ALA A 18 -6.92 39.93 -3.96
CA ALA A 18 -6.52 38.53 -4.01
C ALA A 18 -6.90 37.96 -5.39
N GLY A 19 -6.00 38.13 -6.35
CA GLY A 19 -6.09 37.56 -7.69
C GLY A 19 -4.94 36.58 -7.87
N LEU A 20 -5.26 35.29 -7.99
CA LEU A 20 -4.26 34.28 -8.33
C LEU A 20 -3.86 34.50 -9.79
N ASN A 21 -2.61 34.90 -10.02
CA ASN A 21 -2.06 35.08 -11.36
C ASN A 21 -1.42 33.78 -11.82
N LYS A 22 -1.78 33.34 -13.03
CA LYS A 22 -1.09 32.26 -13.72
C LYS A 22 -0.29 32.86 -14.88
N TRP A 23 1.00 32.54 -14.94
CA TRP A 23 1.88 32.94 -16.03
C TRP A 23 2.89 31.83 -16.35
N VAL A 24 3.50 31.91 -17.53
CA VAL A 24 4.51 30.95 -18.01
C VAL A 24 5.83 31.70 -18.22
N ASP A 25 6.93 31.19 -17.67
CA ASP A 25 8.25 31.80 -17.85
C ASP A 25 8.89 31.44 -19.21
N ALA A 26 10.08 32.00 -19.47
CA ALA A 26 10.82 31.74 -20.71
C ALA A 26 11.24 30.26 -20.88
N ASP A 27 11.30 29.50 -19.78
CA ASP A 27 11.64 28.08 -19.75
C ASP A 27 10.39 27.18 -19.89
N GLY A 28 9.20 27.76 -20.09
CA GLY A 28 7.95 27.04 -20.26
C GLY A 28 7.32 26.54 -18.95
N LYS A 29 7.82 26.95 -17.78
CA LYS A 29 7.27 26.54 -16.48
C LYS A 29 6.10 27.42 -16.09
N VAL A 30 5.05 26.77 -15.58
CA VAL A 30 3.82 27.44 -15.13
C VAL A 30 3.97 27.86 -13.68
N HIS A 31 3.77 29.14 -13.41
CA HIS A 31 3.80 29.73 -12.07
C HIS A 31 2.42 30.22 -11.64
N TYR A 32 2.10 30.02 -10.36
CA TYR A 32 0.89 30.50 -9.70
C TYR A 32 1.31 31.40 -8.54
N SER A 33 0.98 32.68 -8.59
CA SER A 33 1.39 33.65 -7.56
C SER A 33 0.30 34.69 -7.30
N ASP A 34 0.23 35.12 -6.04
CA ASP A 34 -0.58 36.26 -5.63
C ASP A 34 0.12 37.61 -5.93
N GLN A 35 1.38 37.57 -6.41
CA GLN A 35 2.18 38.73 -6.80
C GLN A 35 2.08 38.97 -8.32
N PRO A 36 2.04 40.23 -8.80
CA PRO A 36 2.01 40.52 -10.24
C PRO A 36 3.26 39.98 -10.95
N PRO A 37 3.12 39.40 -12.16
CA PRO A 37 4.26 38.86 -12.89
C PRO A 37 5.18 39.97 -13.42
N PRO A 38 6.43 39.63 -13.79
CA PRO A 38 7.38 40.57 -14.38
C PRO A 38 6.80 41.29 -15.60
N ALA A 39 7.19 42.54 -15.84
CA ALA A 39 6.60 43.43 -16.85
C ALA A 39 6.60 42.90 -18.31
N ASN A 40 7.37 41.83 -18.58
CA ASN A 40 7.56 41.26 -19.91
C ASN A 40 6.73 40.00 -20.18
N VAL A 41 5.81 39.63 -19.28
CA VAL A 41 5.00 38.40 -19.42
C VAL A 41 3.51 38.71 -19.37
N LYS A 42 2.75 38.19 -20.35
CA LYS A 42 1.29 38.34 -20.37
C LYS A 42 0.67 37.50 -19.26
N ALA A 43 0.05 38.17 -18.29
CA ALA A 43 -0.64 37.56 -17.16
C ALA A 43 -2.11 37.33 -17.46
N THR A 44 -2.65 36.18 -17.07
CA THR A 44 -4.10 35.97 -16.99
C THR A 44 -4.50 35.92 -15.52
N THR A 45 -5.25 36.92 -15.08
CA THR A 45 -5.78 36.95 -13.71
C THR A 45 -6.94 35.96 -13.59
N LEU A 46 -6.76 34.91 -12.79
CA LEU A 46 -7.82 33.92 -12.56
C LEU A 46 -8.74 34.48 -11.48
N ARG A 47 -9.85 35.09 -11.89
CA ARG A 47 -10.94 35.44 -10.97
C ARG A 47 -11.74 34.16 -10.71
N SER A 48 -11.67 33.64 -9.49
CA SER A 48 -12.46 32.49 -9.07
C SER A 48 -13.94 32.86 -9.05
N ALA A 49 -14.62 32.67 -10.18
CA ALA A 49 -16.06 32.63 -10.25
C ALA A 49 -16.46 31.16 -10.35
N SER A 50 -16.98 30.63 -9.25
CA SER A 50 -17.77 29.39 -9.28
C SER A 50 -18.94 29.61 -10.24
N SER A 51 -18.84 29.08 -11.45
CA SER A 51 -19.93 29.01 -12.43
C SER A 51 -19.55 28.00 -13.51
N THR A 52 -20.17 26.84 -13.44
CA THR A 52 -20.31 25.91 -14.56
C THR A 52 -20.86 26.64 -15.79
N LYS A 53 -20.06 26.79 -16.84
CA LYS A 53 -20.60 26.93 -18.21
C LYS A 53 -19.56 26.60 -19.26
N ASP A 54 -19.92 25.63 -20.10
CA ASP A 54 -19.44 25.45 -21.45
C ASP A 54 -19.06 26.76 -22.15
N SER A 55 -17.85 26.78 -22.71
CA SER A 55 -17.59 27.44 -23.98
C SER A 55 -16.34 26.84 -24.60
N ALA A 56 -16.57 25.94 -25.55
CA ALA A 56 -15.65 25.68 -26.63
C ALA A 56 -15.36 26.99 -27.38
N THR A 57 -14.09 27.31 -27.57
CA THR A 57 -13.61 28.10 -28.71
C THR A 57 -12.15 27.69 -28.95
N GLU A 58 -11.96 26.91 -30.02
CA GLU A 58 -10.69 26.66 -30.67
C GLU A 58 -10.04 27.97 -31.15
N SER A 59 -8.72 28.07 -31.07
CA SER A 59 -7.87 28.33 -32.24
C SER A 59 -6.38 28.28 -31.86
N GLY A 60 -5.60 27.48 -32.59
CA GLY A 60 -4.13 27.55 -32.61
C GLY A 60 -3.41 26.20 -32.66
N ALA A 61 -3.40 25.55 -33.82
CA ALA A 61 -2.71 24.29 -34.09
C ALA A 61 -1.18 24.39 -34.07
N ALA A 62 -0.50 23.40 -33.47
CA ALA A 62 0.63 22.65 -34.07
C ALA A 62 1.17 21.53 -33.15
N ALA A 63 1.22 20.32 -33.72
CA ALA A 63 2.13 19.19 -33.46
C ALA A 63 1.98 18.33 -32.18
N SER A 64 1.30 17.19 -32.37
CA SER A 64 1.61 15.84 -31.88
C SER A 64 2.28 15.66 -30.52
N SER A 65 1.47 15.65 -29.47
CA SER A 65 1.43 14.54 -28.52
C SER A 65 0.08 14.61 -27.83
N ALA A 66 -0.84 13.70 -28.17
CA ALA A 66 -2.12 13.62 -27.49
C ALA A 66 -1.86 13.48 -25.98
N PRO A 67 -2.28 14.43 -25.13
CA PRO A 67 -2.33 14.18 -23.70
C PRO A 67 -3.36 13.06 -23.54
N ALA A 68 -2.97 11.92 -22.96
CA ALA A 68 -3.94 10.92 -22.57
C ALA A 68 -5.05 11.63 -21.79
N ALA A 69 -6.29 11.55 -22.28
CA ALA A 69 -7.43 12.17 -21.64
C ALA A 69 -7.42 11.80 -20.15
N PRO A 70 -7.72 12.74 -19.23
CA PRO A 70 -7.71 12.44 -17.81
C PRO A 70 -8.64 11.26 -17.54
N LYS A 71 -8.10 10.15 -17.03
CA LYS A 71 -8.85 8.93 -16.73
C LYS A 71 -10.14 9.28 -15.99
N THR A 72 -11.24 8.74 -16.48
CA THR A 72 -12.56 8.87 -15.85
C THR A 72 -12.51 8.31 -14.43
N ILE A 73 -13.44 8.74 -13.58
CA ILE A 73 -13.54 8.24 -12.21
C ILE A 73 -13.73 6.71 -12.20
N ALA A 74 -14.52 6.18 -13.15
CA ALA A 74 -14.73 4.74 -13.30
C ALA A 74 -13.43 3.96 -13.60
N GLU A 75 -12.55 4.50 -14.46
CA GLU A 75 -11.25 3.88 -14.75
C GLU A 75 -10.31 3.91 -13.53
N ARG A 76 -10.30 5.00 -12.77
CA ARG A 76 -9.50 5.09 -11.54
C ARG A 76 -10.00 4.14 -10.47
N GLU A 77 -11.31 4.01 -10.29
CA GLU A 77 -11.90 3.03 -9.36
C GLU A 77 -11.58 1.59 -9.76
N ALA A 78 -11.63 1.28 -11.05
CA ALA A 78 -11.26 -0.04 -11.56
C ALA A 78 -9.77 -0.35 -11.31
N GLU A 79 -8.88 0.63 -11.52
CA GLU A 79 -7.44 0.47 -11.22
C GLU A 79 -7.17 0.31 -9.73
N LEU A 80 -7.85 1.09 -8.87
CA LEU A 80 -7.73 0.96 -7.42
C LEU A 80 -8.21 -0.42 -6.94
N LYS A 81 -9.34 -0.91 -7.46
CA LYS A 81 -9.84 -2.26 -7.14
C LYS A 81 -8.86 -3.34 -7.59
N LYS A 82 -8.34 -3.26 -8.82
CA LYS A 82 -7.31 -4.20 -9.31
C LYS A 82 -6.04 -4.15 -8.46
N ALA A 83 -5.57 -2.95 -8.10
CA ALA A 83 -4.40 -2.79 -7.25
C ALA A 83 -4.62 -3.34 -5.83
N GLN A 84 -5.82 -3.17 -5.27
CA GLN A 84 -6.19 -3.74 -3.97
C GLN A 84 -6.27 -5.28 -4.03
N GLN A 85 -6.84 -5.84 -5.10
CA GLN A 85 -6.89 -7.29 -5.30
C GLN A 85 -5.48 -7.88 -5.44
N ALA A 86 -4.64 -7.29 -6.30
CA ALA A 86 -3.26 -7.74 -6.47
C ALA A 86 -2.45 -7.66 -5.15
N LYS A 87 -2.67 -6.62 -4.34
CA LYS A 87 -2.04 -6.53 -3.01
C LYS A 87 -2.53 -7.61 -2.04
N LYS A 88 -3.82 -7.91 -2.04
CA LYS A 88 -4.39 -8.99 -1.20
C LYS A 88 -3.83 -10.34 -1.63
N GLU A 89 -3.86 -10.66 -2.93
CA GLU A 89 -3.32 -11.91 -3.46
C GLU A 89 -1.82 -12.06 -3.15
N ALA A 90 -1.04 -10.98 -3.29
CA ALA A 90 0.38 -11.00 -2.93
C ALA A 90 0.60 -11.21 -1.42
N ALA A 91 -0.21 -10.56 -0.57
CA ALA A 91 -0.14 -10.74 0.87
C ALA A 91 -0.55 -12.15 1.31
N ASP A 92 -1.62 -12.68 0.72
CA ASP A 92 -2.12 -14.04 1.01
C ASP A 92 -1.10 -15.09 0.56
N LYS A 93 -0.49 -14.92 -0.62
CA LYS A 93 0.58 -15.80 -1.09
C LYS A 93 1.80 -15.76 -0.18
N ALA A 94 2.25 -14.56 0.22
CA ALA A 94 3.37 -14.41 1.13
C ALA A 94 3.07 -15.04 2.51
N ALA A 95 1.83 -14.89 3.01
CA ALA A 95 1.41 -15.50 4.26
C ALA A 95 1.36 -17.04 4.17
N GLN A 96 0.89 -17.59 3.04
CA GLN A 96 0.91 -19.04 2.79
C GLN A 96 2.34 -19.59 2.72
N GLU A 97 3.23 -18.95 1.96
CA GLU A 97 4.63 -19.36 1.85
C GLU A 97 5.34 -19.33 3.21
N GLN A 98 5.07 -18.29 4.02
CA GLN A 98 5.60 -18.21 5.38
C GLN A 98 5.03 -19.32 6.28
N ALA A 99 3.72 -19.56 6.23
CA ALA A 99 3.08 -20.62 7.01
C ALA A 99 3.60 -22.01 6.64
N GLU A 100 3.81 -22.27 5.35
CA GLU A 100 4.41 -23.52 4.88
C GLU A 100 5.87 -23.67 5.34
N ALA A 101 6.65 -22.59 5.29
CA ALA A 101 8.03 -22.59 5.76
C ALA A 101 8.12 -22.86 7.28
N ASP A 102 7.24 -22.25 8.06
CA ASP A 102 7.19 -22.45 9.51
C ASP A 102 6.66 -23.85 9.86
N ALA A 103 5.64 -24.35 9.16
CA ALA A 103 5.17 -25.72 9.31
C ALA A 103 6.26 -26.77 9.00
N LYS A 104 7.12 -26.53 8.00
CA LYS A 104 8.27 -27.40 7.71
C LYS A 104 9.28 -27.40 8.86
N LYS A 105 9.63 -26.22 9.40
CA LYS A 105 10.54 -26.11 10.55
C LYS A 105 10.00 -26.85 11.77
N ASP A 106 8.73 -26.66 12.09
CA ASP A 106 8.06 -27.32 13.22
C ASP A 106 8.01 -28.84 13.03
N SER A 107 7.73 -29.28 11.80
CA SER A 107 7.74 -30.71 11.44
C SER A 107 9.13 -31.32 11.62
N CYS A 108 10.17 -30.62 11.16
CA CYS A 108 11.56 -31.05 11.35
C CYS A 108 11.93 -31.12 12.85
N ALA A 109 11.62 -30.07 13.62
CA ALA A 109 11.91 -30.02 15.04
C ALA A 109 11.23 -31.17 15.80
N SER A 110 9.94 -31.40 15.50
CA SER A 110 9.14 -32.47 16.08
C SER A 110 9.68 -33.85 15.70
N ALA A 111 10.03 -34.08 14.43
CA ALA A 111 10.59 -35.35 13.98
C ALA A 111 11.92 -35.67 14.68
N ARG A 112 12.81 -34.67 14.83
CA ARG A 112 14.06 -34.81 15.60
C ARG A 112 13.82 -35.10 17.08
N GLN A 113 12.84 -34.45 17.70
CA GLN A 113 12.48 -34.70 19.09
C GLN A 113 11.92 -36.12 19.27
N ASN A 114 11.03 -36.55 18.39
CA ASN A 114 10.44 -37.89 18.42
C ASN A 114 11.51 -38.97 18.29
N LEU A 115 12.46 -38.80 17.35
CA LEU A 115 13.56 -39.75 17.18
C LEU A 115 14.40 -39.87 18.47
N ARG A 116 14.78 -38.73 19.08
CA ARG A 116 15.52 -38.73 20.36
C ARG A 116 14.75 -39.45 21.46
N ALA A 117 13.48 -39.13 21.65
CA ALA A 117 12.64 -39.75 22.68
C ALA A 117 12.53 -41.27 22.51
N LEU A 118 12.50 -41.76 21.26
CA LEU A 118 12.46 -43.20 20.97
C LEU A 118 13.82 -43.88 21.23
N GLN A 119 14.92 -43.19 20.96
CA GLN A 119 16.31 -43.66 21.16
C GLN A 119 16.74 -43.69 22.62
N GLU A 120 16.25 -42.76 23.45
CA GLU A 120 16.56 -42.69 24.89
C GLU A 120 16.05 -43.91 25.69
N GLY A 121 15.27 -44.80 25.08
CA GLY A 121 14.91 -46.09 25.65
C GLY A 121 13.84 -46.04 26.76
N ALA A 122 13.23 -44.88 26.99
CA ALA A 122 12.12 -44.74 27.93
C ALA A 122 10.92 -45.61 27.50
N ARG A 123 10.21 -46.21 28.47
CA ARG A 123 8.95 -46.92 28.23
C ARG A 123 7.87 -45.90 27.85
N ILE A 124 7.24 -46.12 26.70
CA ILE A 124 6.14 -45.29 26.20
C ILE A 124 4.84 -46.05 26.44
N MET A 125 3.88 -45.42 27.11
CA MET A 125 2.52 -45.96 27.27
C MET A 125 1.62 -45.42 26.16
N GLU A 126 0.84 -46.31 25.58
CA GLU A 126 -0.18 -46.03 24.58
C GLU A 126 -1.55 -46.31 25.18
N ILE A 127 -2.53 -45.49 24.80
CA ILE A 127 -3.92 -45.69 25.16
C ILE A 127 -4.65 -46.07 23.89
N GLY A 128 -5.14 -47.30 23.82
CA GLY A 128 -5.91 -47.81 22.70
C GLY A 128 -7.31 -47.18 22.64
N ALA A 129 -8.03 -47.40 21.53
CA ALA A 129 -9.36 -46.83 21.31
C ALA A 129 -10.40 -47.26 22.37
N SER A 130 -10.22 -48.42 22.99
CA SER A 130 -11.05 -48.94 24.09
C SER A 130 -10.68 -48.37 25.47
N GLY A 131 -9.65 -47.51 25.55
CA GLY A 131 -9.09 -47.02 26.82
C GLY A 131 -8.09 -47.98 27.47
N GLU A 132 -7.77 -49.11 26.83
CA GLU A 132 -6.72 -50.02 27.29
C GLU A 132 -5.36 -49.33 27.26
N ARG A 133 -4.57 -49.55 28.31
CA ARG A 133 -3.24 -48.99 28.50
C ARG A 133 -2.20 -50.06 28.20
N THR A 134 -1.48 -49.92 27.09
CA THR A 134 -0.42 -50.84 26.67
C THR A 134 0.93 -50.13 26.60
N TYR A 135 2.02 -50.87 26.70
CA TYR A 135 3.35 -50.31 26.42
C TYR A 135 3.66 -50.47 24.94
N LEU A 136 4.33 -49.47 24.36
CA LEU A 136 4.84 -49.52 23.00
C LEU A 136 5.81 -50.71 22.86
N SER A 137 5.51 -51.60 21.91
CA SER A 137 6.35 -52.77 21.61
C SER A 137 7.67 -52.36 20.97
N ASP A 138 8.67 -53.25 21.02
CA ASP A 138 9.98 -52.99 20.38
C ASP A 138 9.85 -52.86 18.86
N GLU A 139 8.92 -53.61 18.25
CA GLU A 139 8.59 -53.44 16.84
C GLU A 139 7.94 -52.10 16.55
N GLY A 140 6.95 -51.70 17.35
CA GLY A 140 6.30 -50.38 17.22
C GLY A 140 7.29 -49.23 17.42
N ARG A 141 8.23 -49.37 18.35
CA ARG A 141 9.33 -48.41 18.53
C ARG A 141 10.19 -48.27 17.28
N ARG A 142 10.62 -49.39 16.69
CA ARG A 142 11.42 -49.39 15.45
C ARG A 142 10.68 -48.71 14.30
N GLN A 143 9.42 -49.06 14.08
CA GLN A 143 8.59 -48.44 13.03
C GLN A 143 8.45 -46.92 13.23
N ARG A 144 8.24 -46.46 14.47
CA ARG A 144 8.16 -45.03 14.78
C ARG A 144 9.51 -44.32 14.57
N MET A 145 10.63 -44.99 14.84
CA MET A 145 11.98 -44.45 14.57
C MET A 145 12.23 -44.32 13.07
N ASP A 146 11.90 -45.34 12.29
CA ASP A 146 12.04 -45.31 10.82
C ASP A 146 11.20 -44.19 10.22
N LYS A 147 9.97 -44.03 10.69
CA LYS A 147 9.10 -42.92 10.29
C LYS A 147 9.69 -41.57 10.69
N ALA A 148 10.19 -41.41 11.92
CA ALA A 148 10.80 -40.16 12.35
C ALA A 148 12.05 -39.83 11.51
N GLN A 149 12.85 -40.83 11.13
CA GLN A 149 13.99 -40.66 10.25
C GLN A 149 13.57 -40.23 8.83
N GLN A 150 12.50 -40.82 8.30
CA GLN A 150 11.92 -40.42 7.02
C GLN A 150 11.39 -38.98 7.05
N ASP A 151 10.66 -38.62 8.12
CA ASP A 151 10.13 -37.27 8.31
C ASP A 151 11.29 -36.26 8.42
N ILE A 152 12.39 -36.60 9.10
CA ILE A 152 13.63 -35.79 9.11
C ILE A 152 14.15 -35.60 7.68
N SER A 153 14.28 -36.66 6.89
CA SER A 153 14.74 -36.56 5.50
C SER A 153 13.78 -35.79 4.57
N THR A 154 12.54 -35.57 4.99
CA THR A 154 11.52 -34.87 4.18
C THR A 154 11.41 -33.39 4.56
N TYR A 155 11.56 -33.06 5.85
CA TYR A 155 11.25 -31.73 6.38
C TYR A 155 12.48 -30.94 6.85
N CYS A 156 13.65 -31.55 7.01
CA CYS A 156 14.84 -30.91 7.58
C CYS A 156 15.91 -30.47 6.56
N ASP A 157 15.60 -30.47 5.27
CA ASP A 157 16.51 -30.04 4.20
C ASP A 157 16.70 -28.51 4.14
#